data_AF-A0A4Q3XG59-F1
#
_entry.id   AF-A0A4Q3XG59-F1
#
_cell.length_a   1.000
_cell.length_b   1.000
_cell.length_c   1.000
_cell.angle_alpha   90.00
_cell.angle_beta   90.00
_cell.angle_gamma   90.00
#
_symmetry.space_group_name_H-M   'P 1'
#
loop_
_entity.id
_entity.type
_entity.pdbx_description
1 polymer ?
#
loop_
_entity_poly.entity_id
_entity_poly.type
_entity_poly.pdbx_seq_one_letter_code
_entity_poly.pdbx_strand_id
1 'polypeptide(L)' 'LEFAALDEAGEATKAIQNRMTVTMQREGDRWRVVHQHTSVPVDFQSKQVIAAG' A
#
# COMPACT_ATOMS: atom_id res chain seq x y z
N LEU A 1 -3.88 -5.01 -3.95
CA LEU A 1 -4.29 -3.59 -3.96
C LEU A 1 -3.15 -2.83 -4.63
N GLU A 2 -3.47 -2.05 -5.65
CA GLU A 2 -2.49 -1.23 -6.36
C GLU A 2 -2.56 0.19 -5.80
N PHE A 3 -1.42 0.72 -5.37
CA PHE A 3 -1.30 2.10 -4.92
C PHE A 3 -0.57 2.89 -5.99
N ALA A 4 -1.28 3.83 -6.61
CA ALA A 4 -0.73 4.71 -7.63
C ALA A 4 -0.45 6.10 -7.07
N ALA A 5 0.71 6.65 -7.41
CA ALA A 5 0.95 8.08 -7.30
C ALA A 5 0.23 8.75 -8.47
N LEU A 6 -0.63 9.72 -8.16
CA LEU A 6 -1.38 10.48 -9.16
C LEU A 6 -0.74 11.86 -9.35
N ASP A 7 -0.78 12.38 -10.57
CA ASP A 7 -0.46 13.79 -10.84
C ASP A 7 -1.66 14.71 -10.53
N GLU A 8 -1.52 16.00 -10.85
CA GLU A 8 -2.55 17.01 -10.63
C GLU A 8 -3.82 16.79 -11.48
N ALA A 9 -3.71 16.06 -12.59
CA ALA A 9 -4.85 15.67 -13.43
C ALA A 9 -5.53 14.38 -12.94
N GLY A 10 -4.95 13.71 -11.93
CA GLY A 10 -5.43 12.43 -11.42
C GLY A 10 -4.89 11.23 -12.20
N GLU A 11 -3.92 11.43 -13.08
CA GLU A 11 -3.34 10.37 -13.91
C GLU A 11 -2.23 9.63 -13.15
N ALA A 12 -2.19 8.30 -13.31
CA ALA A 12 -1.22 7.46 -12.63
C ALA A 12 0.19 7.66 -13.21
N THR A 13 1.13 8.09 -12.36
CA THR A 13 2.54 8.30 -12.75
C THR A 13 3.44 7.14 -12.36
N LYS A 14 3.11 6.47 -11.25
CA LYS A 14 3.80 5.27 -10.74
C LYS A 14 2.81 4.43 -9.98
N ALA A 15 2.91 3.11 -10.09
CA ALA A 15 2.10 2.19 -9.32
C ALA A 15 2.95 1.17 -8.58
N ILE A 16 2.50 0.79 -7.39
CA ILE A 16 3.10 -0.27 -6.59
C ILE A 16 2.01 -1.26 -6.24
N GLN A 17 2.28 -2.54 -6.51
CA GLN A 17 1.49 -3.63 -5.95
C GLN A 17 2.05 -3.99 -4.58
N ASN A 18 1.29 -3.66 -3.54
CA ASN A 18 1.64 -3.96 -2.15
C ASN A 18 0.52 -4.74 -1.46
N ARG A 19 0.93 -5.47 -0.43
CA ARG A 19 0.01 -6.02 0.55
C ARG A 19 -0.18 -4.98 1.65
N MET A 20 -1.43 -4.70 2.00
CA MET A 20 -1.81 -3.82 3.10
C MET A 20 -2.65 -4.59 4.10
N THR A 21 -2.30 -4.46 5.37
CA THR A 21 -3.07 -4.95 6.51
C THR A 21 -3.41 -3.76 7.39
N VAL A 22 -4.69 -3.64 7.76
CA VAL A 22 -5.19 -2.57 8.63
C VAL A 22 -5.87 -3.22 9.83
N THR A 23 -5.51 -2.76 11.03
CA THR A 23 -6.25 -3.06 12.26
C THR A 23 -7.05 -1.84 12.65
N MET A 24 -8.34 -2.04 12.85
CA MET A 24 -9.26 -0.99 13.26
C MET A 24 -9.82 -1.29 14.64
N GLN A 25 -10.01 -0.24 15.43
CA GLN A 25 -10.67 -0.29 16.72
C GLN A 25 -11.91 0.60 16.69
N ARG A 26 -13.01 0.11 17.26
CA ARG A 26 -14.23 0.90 17.39
C ARG A 26 -14.11 1.80 18.63
N GLU A 27 -14.31 3.10 18.43
CA GLU A 27 -14.36 4.13 19.46
C GLU A 27 -15.70 4.85 19.36
N GLY A 28 -16.62 4.52 20.27
CA GLY A 28 -18.01 5.01 20.22
C GLY A 28 -18.76 4.52 18.98
N ASP A 29 -19.25 5.47 18.19
CA ASP A 29 -19.94 5.23 16.91
C ASP A 29 -18.99 5.23 15.69
N ARG A 30 -17.67 5.31 15.91
CA ARG A 30 -16.67 5.42 14.84
C ARG A 30 -15.69 4.26 14.85
N TRP A 31 -15.14 3.93 13.69
CA TRP A 31 -13.95 3.09 13.59
C TRP A 31 -12.72 3.95 13.37
N ARG A 32 -11.65 3.64 14.09
CA ARG A 32 -10.33 4.26 13.95
C ARG A 32 -9.33 3.22 13.48
N VAL A 33 -8.44 3.62 12.57
CA VAL A 33 -7.26 2.83 12.23
C VAL A 33 -6.27 2.97 13.38
N VAL A 34 -5.94 1.87 14.03
CA VAL A 34 -4.99 1.85 15.16
C VAL A 34 -3.65 1.22 14.78
N HIS A 35 -3.62 0.44 13.70
CA HIS A 35 -2.38 -0.07 13.12
C HIS A 35 -2.52 -0.22 11.61
N GLN A 36 -1.44 0.09 10.90
CA GLN A 36 -1.31 -0.16 9.48
C GLN A 36 0.06 -0.78 9.21
N HIS A 37 0.07 -1.86 8.43
CA HIS A 37 1.28 -2.51 7.95
C HIS A 37 1.21 -2.68 6.44
N THR A 38 2.24 -2.20 5.74
CA THR A 38 2.36 -2.34 4.28
C THR A 38 3.66 -3.03 3.94
N SER A 39 3.63 -3.90 2.94
CA SER A 39 4.81 -4.63 2.46
C SER A 39 4.77 -4.81 0.95
N VAL A 40 5.94 -4.80 0.32
CA VAL A 40 6.14 -5.13 -1.09
C VAL A 40 6.99 -6.40 -1.20
N PRO A 41 6.75 -7.26 -2.20
CA PRO A 41 7.64 -8.38 -2.46
C PRO A 41 9.01 -7.87 -2.93
N VAL A 42 10.07 -8.46 -2.40
CA VAL A 42 11.46 -8.13 -2.74
C VAL A 42 12.14 -9.42 -3.17
N ASP A 43 12.88 -9.36 -4.29
CA ASP A 43 13.77 -10.44 -4.68
C ASP A 43 15.02 -10.42 -3.78
N PHE A 44 15.30 -11.51 -3.09
CA PHE A 44 16.35 -11.54 -2.06
C PHE A 44 17.76 -11.51 -2.64
N GLN A 45 17.96 -11.87 -3.91
CA GLN A 45 19.28 -11.84 -4.55
C GLN A 45 19.64 -10.42 -5.00
N SER A 46 18.77 -9.80 -5.79
CA SER A 46 18.95 -8.44 -6.30
C SER A 46 18.65 -7.35 -5.26
N LYS A 47 17.91 -7.70 -4.19
CA LYS A 47 17.34 -6.77 -3.20
C LYS A 47 16.44 -5.70 -3.81
N GLN A 48 15.87 -5.98 -4.97
CA GLN A 48 14.97 -5.08 -5.68
C GLN A 48 13.52 -5.47 -5.46
N VAL A 49 12.63 -4.48 -5.54
CA VAL A 49 11.18 -4.73 -5.54
C VAL A 49 10.83 -5.55 -6.78
N ILE A 50 10.04 -6.59 -6.58
CA ILE A 50 9.45 -7.33 -7.70
C ILE A 50 8.34 -6.44 -8.25
N ALA A 51 8.64 -5.70 -9.32
CA ALA A 51 7.62 -5.00 -10.08
C ALA A 51 6.68 -6.05 -10.68
N ALA A 52 5.37 -5.88 -10.49
CA ALA A 52 4.43 -6.66 -11.27
C ALA A 52 4.60 -6.25 -12.73
N GLY A 53 4.94 -7.22 -13.58
CA GLY A 53 5.06 -7.04 -15.03
C GLY A 53 3.70 -6.84 -15.69
#